data_AF-A0A1D7XGV0-F1
#
_entry.id   AF-A0A1D7XGV0-F1
#
_cell.length_a   1.000
_cell.length_b   1.000
_cell.length_c   1.000
_cell.angle_alpha   90.00
_cell.angle_beta   90.00
_cell.angle_gamma   90.00
#
_symmetry.space_group_name_H-M   'P 1'
#
loop_
_entity.id
_entity.type
_entity.pdbx_description
1 polymer ?
#
loop_
_entity_poly.entity_id
_entity_poly.type
_entity_poly.pdbx_seq_one_letter_code
_entity_poly.pdbx_strand_id
1 'polypeptide(L)'
;MKNFKLPKIGLRNLKTALAVSLCMFIFEFFHRQDSFYACIAAVVCMKDTVSNSFTMGKNRLIGTFLGGLIGLFVIFASIQIPFLYNITPITTGLGIIFSIYICTLLNKPGSVIICCIVFISIMVNHPSGPGSYIYAVTRCMDTTVGIVVAVVINKFIHPPKEKHKK
;
A
#
# COMPACT_ATOMS: atom_id res chain seq x y z
N MET A 1 6.28 35.62 -25.09
CA MET A 1 7.00 34.56 -24.33
C MET A 1 6.19 34.29 -23.07
N LYS A 2 5.64 33.09 -22.87
CA LYS A 2 4.85 32.76 -21.67
C LYS A 2 5.80 32.69 -20.47
N ASN A 3 5.60 33.55 -19.47
CA ASN A 3 6.32 33.48 -18.20
C ASN A 3 6.05 32.13 -17.51
N PHE A 4 7.04 31.24 -17.52
CA PHE A 4 7.02 30.02 -16.72
C PHE A 4 7.18 30.39 -15.25
N LYS A 5 6.09 30.43 -14.48
CA LYS A 5 6.13 30.49 -13.02
C LYS A 5 6.16 29.06 -12.47
N LEU A 6 7.28 28.68 -11.86
CA LEU A 6 7.40 27.40 -11.17
C LEU A 6 6.47 27.36 -9.93
N PRO A 7 5.78 26.23 -9.68
CA PRO A 7 4.95 26.08 -8.48
C PRO A 7 5.80 26.03 -7.22
N LYS A 8 5.31 26.65 -6.13
CA LYS A 8 5.99 26.64 -4.83
C LYS A 8 5.90 25.27 -4.16
N ILE A 9 6.95 24.88 -3.43
CA ILE A 9 6.95 23.66 -2.60
C ILE A 9 5.99 23.87 -1.43
N GLY A 10 4.95 23.03 -1.35
CA GLY A 10 3.99 23.07 -0.25
C GLY A 10 4.47 22.32 1.00
N LEU A 11 3.96 22.70 2.17
CA LEU A 11 4.26 22.04 3.44
C LEU A 11 3.98 20.53 3.42
N ARG A 12 2.95 20.09 2.68
CA ARG A 12 2.67 18.65 2.50
C ARG A 12 3.86 17.91 1.90
N ASN A 13 4.56 18.50 0.92
CA ASN A 13 5.70 17.87 0.27
C ASN A 13 6.85 17.68 1.26
N LEU A 14 7.11 18.67 2.12
CA LEU A 14 8.13 18.59 3.16
C LEU A 14 7.81 17.51 4.18
N LYS A 15 6.54 17.41 4.61
CA LYS A 15 6.09 16.32 5.51
C LYS A 15 6.25 14.96 4.86
N THR A 16 5.90 14.82 3.58
CA THR A 16 6.09 13.56 2.85
C THR A 16 7.56 13.18 2.80
N ALA A 17 8.44 14.12 2.44
CA ALA A 17 9.87 13.87 2.37
C ALA A 17 10.42 13.42 3.74
N LEU A 18 10.04 14.13 4.81
CA LEU A 18 10.42 13.76 6.17
C LEU A 18 9.91 12.38 6.59
N ALA A 19 8.68 12.02 6.20
CA ALA A 19 8.12 10.70 6.49
C ALA A 19 8.87 9.58 5.78
N VAL A 20 9.26 9.80 4.53
CA VAL A 20 10.10 8.86 3.78
C VAL A 20 11.47 8.71 4.43
N SER A 21 12.14 9.82 4.77
CA SER A 21 13.43 9.78 5.47
C SER A 21 13.34 9.03 6.79
N LEU A 22 12.29 9.27 7.58
CA LEU A 22 12.10 8.59 8.86
C LEU A 22 11.83 7.09 8.67
N CYS A 23 11.06 6.69 7.66
CA CYS A 23 10.90 5.26 7.32
C CYS A 23 12.25 4.60 7.00
N MET A 24 13.11 5.27 6.23
CA MET A 24 14.45 4.72 5.89
C MET A 24 15.31 4.57 7.15
N PHE A 25 15.37 5.60 8.00
CA PHE A 25 16.13 5.52 9.25
C PHE A 25 15.64 4.42 10.19
N ILE A 26 14.31 4.22 10.30
CA ILE A 26 13.74 3.13 11.09
C ILE A 26 14.24 1.78 10.56
N PHE A 27 14.16 1.55 9.25
CA PHE A 27 14.56 0.27 8.66
C PHE A 27 16.06 0.01 8.76
N GLU A 28 16.88 1.03 8.58
CA GLU A 28 18.33 0.97 8.77
C GLU A 28 18.69 0.62 10.22
N PHE A 29 18.02 1.25 11.19
CA PHE A 29 18.20 0.98 12.61
C PHE A 29 17.84 -0.47 13.00
N PHE A 30 16.82 -1.05 12.37
CA PHE A 30 16.42 -2.45 12.59
C PHE A 30 17.16 -3.46 11.69
N HIS A 31 18.20 -3.04 10.96
CA HIS A 31 18.95 -3.86 10.01
C HIS A 31 18.07 -4.59 8.98
N ARG A 32 16.96 -3.95 8.57
CA ARG A 32 16.03 -4.45 7.54
C ARG A 32 16.42 -3.86 6.19
N GLN A 33 16.75 -4.72 5.23
CA GLN A 33 17.31 -4.27 3.94
C GLN A 33 16.30 -3.58 3.01
N ASP A 34 14.99 -3.79 3.18
CA ASP A 34 13.98 -3.26 2.24
C ASP A 34 13.00 -2.30 2.91
N SER A 35 13.24 -1.00 2.78
CA SER A 35 12.32 0.06 3.23
C SER A 35 11.35 0.53 2.13
N PHE A 36 11.42 -0.05 0.92
CA PHE A 36 10.72 0.44 -0.27
C PHE A 36 9.22 0.59 -0.02
N TYR A 37 8.62 -0.45 0.56
CA TYR A 37 7.19 -0.50 0.78
C TYR A 37 6.68 0.39 1.91
N ALA A 38 7.51 0.59 2.94
CA ALA A 38 7.24 1.57 3.99
C ALA A 38 7.28 2.99 3.43
N CYS A 39 8.25 3.31 2.57
CA CYS A 39 8.34 4.61 1.91
C CYS A 39 7.12 4.88 1.00
N ILE A 40 6.71 3.92 0.17
CA ILE A 40 5.49 4.08 -0.66
C ILE A 40 4.26 4.26 0.21
N ALA A 41 4.15 3.52 1.32
CA ALA A 41 3.04 3.67 2.25
C ALA A 41 3.01 5.06 2.86
N ALA A 42 4.16 5.59 3.27
CA ALA A 42 4.26 6.94 3.80
C ALA A 42 3.81 8.00 2.78
N VAL A 43 4.27 7.89 1.52
CA VAL A 43 3.88 8.82 0.44
C VAL A 43 2.38 8.78 0.15
N VAL A 44 1.81 7.58 0.03
CA VAL A 44 0.40 7.42 -0.35
C VAL A 44 -0.54 7.85 0.78
N CYS A 45 -0.16 7.57 2.03
CA CYS A 45 -0.98 7.87 3.20
C CYS A 45 -0.82 9.31 3.70
N MET A 46 0.24 10.03 3.29
CA MET A 46 0.34 11.46 3.56
C MET A 46 -0.72 12.24 2.78
N LYS A 47 -1.70 12.80 3.49
CA LYS A 47 -2.79 13.60 2.92
C LYS A 47 -2.79 15.04 3.46
N ASP A 48 -3.71 15.82 2.90
CA ASP A 48 -3.97 17.22 3.25
C ASP A 48 -4.52 17.41 4.67
N THR A 49 -5.15 16.39 5.26
CA THR A 49 -5.59 16.38 6.67
C THR A 49 -5.18 15.09 7.38
N VAL A 50 -5.13 15.14 8.72
CA VAL A 50 -4.80 13.97 9.56
C VAL A 50 -5.89 12.90 9.42
N SER A 51 -7.17 13.28 9.51
CA SER A 51 -8.31 12.38 9.31
C SER A 51 -8.28 11.68 7.93
N ASN A 52 -7.96 12.41 6.85
CA ASN A 52 -7.81 11.80 5.53
C ASN A 52 -6.61 10.85 5.47
N SER A 53 -5.51 11.19 6.14
CA SER A 53 -4.32 10.33 6.20
C SER A 53 -4.62 9.03 6.93
N PHE A 54 -5.36 9.10 8.04
CA PHE A 54 -5.81 7.93 8.80
C PHE A 54 -6.78 7.07 7.99
N THR A 55 -7.76 7.69 7.33
CA THR A 55 -8.72 6.99 6.45
C THR A 55 -8.00 6.27 5.32
N MET A 56 -7.01 6.91 4.70
CA MET A 56 -6.19 6.30 3.65
C MET A 56 -5.27 5.21 4.20
N GLY A 57 -4.70 5.37 5.39
CA GLY A 57 -3.98 4.32 6.10
C GLY A 57 -4.85 3.09 6.34
N LYS A 58 -6.07 3.27 6.85
CA LYS A 58 -7.03 2.17 7.07
C LYS A 58 -7.36 1.44 5.76
N ASN A 59 -7.65 2.18 4.70
CA ASN A 59 -7.91 1.59 3.38
C ASN A 59 -6.68 0.84 2.84
N ARG A 60 -5.47 1.33 3.11
CA ARG A 60 -4.24 0.65 2.72
C ARG A 60 -4.01 -0.65 3.47
N LEU A 61 -4.26 -0.68 4.78
CA LEU A 61 -4.18 -1.92 5.57
C LEU A 61 -5.20 -2.95 5.07
N ILE A 62 -6.46 -2.55 4.89
CA ILE A 62 -7.52 -3.44 4.41
C ILE A 62 -7.20 -3.96 3.01
N GLY A 63 -6.79 -3.07 2.09
CA GLY A 63 -6.42 -3.45 0.74
C GLY A 63 -5.23 -4.41 0.72
N THR A 64 -4.19 -4.14 1.50
CA THR A 64 -3.00 -4.99 1.55
C THR A 64 -3.31 -6.36 2.14
N PHE A 65 -4.16 -6.42 3.16
CA PHE A 65 -4.61 -7.68 3.75
C PHE A 65 -5.47 -8.49 2.77
N LEU A 66 -6.48 -7.89 2.13
CA LEU A 66 -7.34 -8.57 1.16
C LEU A 66 -6.56 -9.03 -0.07
N GLY A 67 -5.73 -8.16 -0.64
CA GLY A 67 -4.90 -8.49 -1.80
C GLY A 67 -3.88 -9.58 -1.47
N GLY A 68 -3.34 -9.56 -0.25
CA GLY A 68 -2.48 -10.61 0.30
C GLY A 68 -3.20 -11.95 0.37
N LEU A 69 -4.37 -11.98 1.01
CA LEU A 69 -5.17 -13.20 1.19
C LEU A 69 -5.62 -13.80 -0.14
N ILE A 70 -6.11 -12.97 -1.07
CA ILE A 70 -6.54 -13.40 -2.40
C ILE A 70 -5.35 -13.89 -3.21
N GLY A 71 -4.20 -13.19 -3.15
CA GLY A 71 -2.97 -13.63 -3.81
C GLY A 71 -2.56 -15.01 -3.35
N LEU A 72 -2.45 -15.21 -2.03
CA LEU A 72 -2.11 -16.51 -1.46
C LEU A 72 -3.11 -17.61 -1.83
N PHE A 73 -4.40 -17.29 -1.87
CA PHE A 73 -5.42 -18.24 -2.29
C PHE A 73 -5.25 -18.67 -3.75
N VAL A 74 -5.00 -17.73 -4.66
CA VAL A 74 -4.79 -18.03 -6.09
C VAL A 74 -3.50 -18.83 -6.31
N ILE A 75 -2.43 -18.52 -5.57
CA ILE A 75 -1.18 -19.30 -5.59
C ILE A 75 -1.44 -20.73 -5.12
N PHE A 76 -2.10 -20.89 -3.98
CA PHE A 76 -2.43 -22.21 -3.44
C PHE A 76 -3.27 -23.03 -4.43
N ALA A 77 -4.28 -22.42 -5.06
CA ALA A 77 -5.08 -23.06 -6.10
C ALA A 77 -4.23 -23.44 -7.33
N SER A 78 -3.28 -22.59 -7.71
CA SER A 78 -2.39 -22.84 -8.86
C SER A 78 -1.41 -23.99 -8.62
N ILE A 79 -1.01 -24.23 -7.37
CA ILE A 79 -0.20 -25.39 -6.99
C ILE A 79 -1.00 -26.69 -7.10
N GLN A 80 -2.28 -26.68 -6.69
CA GLN A 80 -3.16 -27.85 -6.76
C GLN A 80 -3.63 -28.16 -8.18
N ILE A 81 -3.73 -27.14 -9.03
CA ILE A 81 -4.19 -27.26 -10.42
C ILE A 81 -3.12 -26.68 -11.35
N PRO A 82 -2.14 -27.49 -11.80
CA PRO A 82 -1.00 -27.03 -12.60
C PRO A 82 -1.38 -26.31 -13.90
N PHE A 83 -2.58 -26.57 -14.45
CA PHE A 83 -3.09 -25.85 -15.60
C PHE A 83 -3.17 -24.33 -15.36
N LEU A 84 -3.57 -23.89 -14.14
CA LEU A 84 -3.66 -22.48 -13.78
C LEU A 84 -2.30 -21.76 -13.81
N TYR A 85 -1.22 -22.50 -13.57
CA TYR A 85 0.15 -21.98 -13.65
C TYR A 85 0.53 -21.61 -15.10
N ASN A 86 0.13 -22.44 -16.06
CA ASN A 86 0.42 -22.22 -17.49
C ASN A 86 -0.38 -21.04 -18.09
N ILE A 87 -1.47 -20.62 -17.44
CA ILE A 87 -2.32 -19.49 -17.85
C ILE A 87 -2.27 -18.33 -16.85
N THR A 88 -1.09 -18.07 -16.27
CA THR A 88 -0.85 -17.00 -15.28
C THR A 88 -1.44 -15.62 -15.65
N PRO A 89 -1.38 -15.14 -16.91
CA PRO A 89 -2.00 -13.87 -17.28
C PRO A 89 -3.53 -13.87 -17.11
N ILE A 90 -4.19 -14.98 -17.50
CA ILE A 90 -5.66 -15.13 -17.41
C ILE A 90 -6.08 -15.27 -15.95
N THR A 91 -5.36 -16.07 -15.16
CA THR A 91 -5.67 -16.26 -13.73
C THR A 91 -5.46 -14.98 -12.94
N THR A 92 -4.45 -14.19 -13.28
CA THR A 92 -4.25 -12.86 -12.69
C THR A 92 -5.39 -11.91 -13.08
N GLY A 93 -5.84 -11.90 -14.34
CA GLY A 93 -6.99 -11.10 -14.76
C GLY A 93 -8.28 -11.44 -14.01
N LEU A 94 -8.58 -12.74 -13.87
CA LEU A 94 -9.72 -13.23 -13.09
C LEU A 94 -9.59 -12.87 -11.60
N GLY A 95 -8.38 -13.00 -11.05
CA GLY A 95 -8.09 -12.64 -9.66
C GLY A 95 -8.27 -11.14 -9.39
N ILE A 96 -8.04 -10.26 -10.38
CA ILE A 96 -8.37 -8.84 -10.26
C ILE A 96 -9.87 -8.60 -10.19
N ILE A 97 -10.65 -9.24 -11.06
CA ILE A 97 -12.12 -9.15 -11.02
C ILE A 97 -12.62 -9.60 -9.64
N PHE A 98 -12.11 -10.74 -9.16
CA PHE A 98 -12.43 -11.27 -7.84
C PHE A 98 -12.03 -10.30 -6.71
N SER A 99 -10.85 -9.69 -6.79
CA SER A 99 -10.37 -8.72 -5.80
C SER A 99 -11.25 -7.47 -5.71
N ILE A 100 -11.65 -6.93 -6.87
CA ILE A 100 -12.56 -5.79 -6.95
C ILE A 100 -13.93 -6.17 -6.36
N TYR A 101 -14.45 -7.34 -6.73
CA TYR A 101 -15.74 -7.82 -6.23
C TYR A 101 -15.74 -7.98 -4.70
N ILE A 102 -14.72 -8.63 -4.12
CA ILE A 102 -14.61 -8.81 -2.66
C ILE A 102 -14.50 -7.47 -1.93
N CYS A 103 -13.69 -6.53 -2.43
CA CYS A 103 -13.59 -5.21 -1.82
C CYS A 103 -14.92 -4.45 -1.86
N THR A 104 -15.67 -4.61 -2.95
CA THR A 104 -17.00 -3.98 -3.12
C THR A 104 -18.03 -4.62 -2.19
N LEU A 105 -18.04 -5.95 -2.12
CA LEU A 105 -18.90 -6.74 -1.22
C LEU A 105 -18.70 -6.36 0.25
N LEU A 106 -17.46 -6.09 0.65
CA LEU A 106 -17.12 -5.65 2.01
C LEU A 106 -17.38 -4.15 2.27
N ASN A 107 -17.94 -3.42 1.30
CA ASN A 107 -18.15 -1.98 1.35
C ASN A 107 -16.84 -1.20 1.61
N LYS A 108 -15.74 -1.61 0.97
CA LYS A 108 -14.41 -0.99 1.07
C LYS A 108 -13.87 -0.50 -0.29
N PRO A 109 -14.60 0.36 -1.03
CA PRO A 109 -14.18 0.82 -2.36
C PRO A 109 -12.82 1.54 -2.34
N GLY A 110 -12.50 2.27 -1.27
CA GLY A 110 -11.21 2.95 -1.12
C GLY A 110 -10.00 2.01 -0.97
N SER A 111 -10.22 0.71 -0.78
CA SER A 111 -9.17 -0.32 -0.64
C SER A 111 -8.88 -1.07 -1.94
N VAL A 112 -9.76 -0.95 -2.96
CA VAL A 112 -9.73 -1.73 -4.21
C VAL A 112 -8.38 -1.60 -4.92
N ILE A 113 -7.91 -0.38 -5.17
CA ILE A 113 -6.66 -0.14 -5.90
C ILE A 113 -5.48 -0.82 -5.19
N ILE A 114 -5.41 -0.70 -3.87
CA ILE A 114 -4.31 -1.24 -3.07
C ILE A 114 -4.39 -2.77 -3.02
N CYS A 115 -5.60 -3.33 -2.91
CA CYS A 115 -5.86 -4.76 -3.02
C CYS A 115 -5.34 -5.32 -4.34
N CYS A 116 -5.70 -4.70 -5.46
CA CYS A 116 -5.23 -5.08 -6.79
C CYS A 116 -3.70 -4.99 -6.91
N ILE A 117 -3.07 -3.91 -6.44
CA ILE A 117 -1.61 -3.75 -6.50
C ILE A 117 -0.90 -4.86 -5.71
N VAL A 118 -1.38 -5.19 -4.52
CA VAL A 118 -0.76 -6.23 -3.68
C VAL A 118 -0.99 -7.62 -4.29
N PHE A 119 -2.19 -7.89 -4.78
CA PHE A 119 -2.50 -9.12 -5.50
C PHE A 119 -1.58 -9.31 -6.71
N ILE A 120 -1.44 -8.30 -7.57
CA ILE A 120 -0.53 -8.34 -8.73
C ILE A 120 0.91 -8.53 -8.27
N SER A 121 1.33 -7.81 -7.23
CA SER A 121 2.68 -7.94 -6.70
C SER A 121 2.98 -9.38 -6.28
N ILE A 122 2.03 -10.08 -5.66
CA ILE A 122 2.17 -11.50 -5.29
C ILE A 122 2.20 -12.39 -6.54
N MET A 123 1.30 -12.17 -7.50
CA MET A 123 1.25 -12.97 -8.73
C MET A 123 2.49 -12.80 -9.63
N VAL A 124 3.06 -11.59 -9.68
CA VAL A 124 4.21 -11.27 -10.55
C VAL A 124 5.54 -11.57 -9.87
N ASN A 125 5.69 -11.23 -8.58
CA ASN A 125 6.96 -11.40 -7.87
C ASN A 125 7.11 -12.78 -7.23
N HIS A 126 6.20 -13.73 -7.54
CA HIS A 126 6.17 -15.12 -7.10
C HIS A 126 7.55 -15.65 -6.64
N PRO A 127 7.88 -15.60 -5.34
CA PRO A 127 8.97 -16.40 -4.83
C PRO A 127 8.41 -17.83 -4.83
N SER A 128 8.82 -18.64 -5.80
CA SER A 128 8.32 -20.01 -5.99
C SER A 128 8.20 -20.76 -4.66
N GLY A 129 6.97 -21.06 -4.22
CA GLY A 129 6.71 -21.84 -2.99
C GLY A 129 6.43 -21.00 -1.72
N PRO A 130 6.86 -21.46 -0.52
CA PRO A 130 6.51 -20.87 0.77
C PRO A 130 6.90 -19.39 0.95
N GLY A 131 7.80 -18.88 0.11
CA GLY A 131 8.25 -17.49 0.15
C GLY A 131 7.12 -16.47 -0.10
N SER A 132 6.05 -16.85 -0.83
CA SER A 132 4.87 -16.00 -1.03
C SER A 132 4.16 -15.62 0.27
N TYR A 133 4.11 -16.53 1.26
CA TYR A 133 3.49 -16.26 2.57
C TYR A 133 4.31 -15.25 3.36
N ILE A 134 5.63 -15.47 3.45
CA ILE A 134 6.56 -14.58 4.13
C ILE A 134 6.52 -13.19 3.48
N TYR A 135 6.46 -13.16 2.15
CA TYR A 135 6.34 -11.93 1.39
C TYR A 135 5.07 -11.16 1.74
N ALA A 136 3.89 -11.79 1.70
CA ALA A 136 2.63 -11.14 2.04
C ALA A 136 2.62 -10.56 3.47
N VAL A 137 3.15 -11.30 4.44
CA VAL A 137 3.26 -10.84 5.84
C VAL A 137 4.21 -9.65 5.95
N THR A 138 5.38 -9.74 5.31
CA THR A 138 6.38 -8.65 5.30
C THR A 138 5.77 -7.38 4.70
N ARG A 139 5.03 -7.50 3.59
CA ARG A 139 4.32 -6.38 2.95
C ARG A 139 3.29 -5.73 3.89
N CYS A 140 2.54 -6.51 4.66
CA CYS A 140 1.61 -5.98 5.67
C CYS A 140 2.36 -5.21 6.78
N MET A 141 3.47 -5.76 7.28
CA MET A 141 4.28 -5.12 8.32
C MET A 141 4.89 -3.80 7.83
N ASP A 142 5.56 -3.81 6.68
CA ASP A 142 6.25 -2.63 6.15
C ASP A 142 5.28 -1.50 5.85
N THR A 143 4.12 -1.85 5.27
CA THR A 143 3.08 -0.85 4.98
C THR A 143 2.49 -0.27 6.26
N THR A 144 2.34 -1.08 7.32
CA THR A 144 1.88 -0.59 8.62
C THR A 144 2.85 0.43 9.20
N VAL A 145 4.16 0.15 9.18
CA VAL A 145 5.19 1.10 9.64
C VAL A 145 5.10 2.42 8.87
N GLY A 146 5.05 2.37 7.54
CA GLY A 146 4.94 3.59 6.72
C GLY A 146 3.66 4.39 6.98
N ILE A 147 2.54 3.72 7.23
CA ILE A 147 1.27 4.37 7.59
C ILE A 147 1.40 5.09 8.93
N VAL A 148 1.95 4.42 9.95
CA VAL A 148 2.13 4.99 11.29
C VAL A 148 3.01 6.24 11.20
N VAL A 149 4.15 6.14 10.51
CA VAL A 149 5.08 7.27 10.33
C VAL A 149 4.39 8.45 9.64
N ALA A 150 3.66 8.22 8.55
CA ALA A 150 2.95 9.29 7.85
C ALA A 150 1.86 9.96 8.70
N VAL A 151 1.08 9.19 9.45
CA VAL A 151 0.04 9.73 10.32
C VAL A 151 0.65 10.53 11.47
N VAL A 152 1.71 10.02 12.10
CA VAL A 152 2.44 10.71 13.18
C VAL A 152 2.99 12.05 12.68
N ILE A 153 3.72 12.04 11.56
CA ILE A 153 4.27 13.28 11.00
C ILE A 153 3.17 14.26 10.61
N ASN A 154 2.08 13.79 10.00
CA ASN A 154 1.01 14.71 9.62
C ASN A 154 0.30 15.33 10.83
N LYS A 155 0.21 14.58 11.94
CA LYS A 155 -0.41 15.01 13.19
C LYS A 155 0.46 16.01 13.96
N PHE A 156 1.76 15.76 14.08
CA PHE A 156 2.63 16.56 14.95
C PHE A 156 3.35 17.71 14.24
N ILE A 157 3.62 17.58 12.94
CA ILE A 157 4.38 18.60 12.20
C ILE A 157 3.39 19.47 11.46
N HIS A 158 3.14 20.68 11.98
CA HIS A 158 2.23 21.69 11.41
C HIS A 158 0.86 21.10 11.01
N PRO A 159 0.06 20.61 11.98
CA PRO A 159 -1.20 19.94 11.70
C PRO A 159 -2.10 20.82 10.82
N PRO A 160 -2.63 20.28 9.71
CA PRO A 160 -3.57 21.02 8.87
C PRO A 160 -4.82 21.35 9.68
N LYS A 161 -5.37 22.55 9.53
CA LYS A 161 -6.65 22.92 10.15
C LYS A 161 -7.73 21.95 9.65
N GLU A 162 -8.28 21.13 10.54
CA GLU A 162 -9.37 20.23 10.18
C GLU A 162 -10.60 21.06 9.86
N LYS A 163 -11.05 21.04 8.60
CA LYS A 163 -12.38 21.54 8.27
C LYS A 163 -13.37 20.51 8.81
N HIS A 164 -14.01 20.83 9.94
CA HIS A 164 -15.20 20.09 10.37
C HIS A 164 -16.17 20.04 9.20
N LYS A 165 -16.40 18.83 8.65
CA LYS A 165 -17.55 18.60 7.78
C LYS A 165 -18.78 18.87 8.64
N LYS A 166 -19.43 20.01 8.42
CA LYS A 166 -20.83 20.20 8.79
C LYS A 166 -21.69 19.21 8.03
#